data_AF-A0A967GRF5-F1
#
_entry.id   AF-A0A967GRF5-F1
#
_cell.length_a   1.000
_cell.length_b   1.000
_cell.length_c   1.000
_cell.angle_alpha   90.00
_cell.angle_beta   90.00
_cell.angle_gamma   90.00
#
_symmetry.space_group_name_H-M   'P 1'
#
loop_
_entity.id
_entity.type
_entity.pdbx_description
1 polymer ?
#
loop_
_entity_poly.entity_id
_entity_poly.type
_entity_poly.pdbx_seq_one_letter_code
_entity_poly.pdbx_strand_id
1 'polypeptide(L)' 'KHITSYFRHEFELPDGERSGELKLELLRDDGAVAYLNGIEIVRSNMGEDPVEARTPAVRPVVGDYENTF' A
#
# COMPACT_ATOMS: atom_id res chain seq x y z
N LYS A 1 -15.90 11.47 8.11
CA LYS A 1 -14.49 11.02 8.24
C LYS A 1 -14.43 9.58 7.76
N HIS A 2 -13.52 9.24 6.84
CA HIS A 2 -13.36 7.88 6.31
C HIS A 2 -12.20 7.17 7.02
N ILE A 3 -12.31 5.85 7.23
CA ILE A 3 -11.22 5.04 7.80
C ILE A 3 -10.16 4.81 6.71
N THR A 4 -10.60 4.41 5.52
CA THR A 4 -9.72 4.18 4.36
C THR A 4 -9.90 5.28 3.32
N SER A 5 -8.78 5.69 2.72
CA SER A 5 -8.74 6.49 1.49
C SER A 5 -8.10 5.66 0.38
N TYR A 6 -8.62 5.78 -0.84
CA TYR A 6 -8.14 5.02 -1.99
C TYR A 6 -7.38 5.93 -2.95
N PHE A 7 -6.24 5.45 -3.42
CA PHE A 7 -5.40 6.11 -4.42
C PHE A 7 -5.15 5.14 -5.58
N ARG A 8 -5.05 5.67 -6.80
CA ARG A 8 -4.69 4.89 -7.98
C ARG A 8 -3.83 5.74 -8.90
N HIS A 9 -2.77 5.12 -9.41
CA HIS A 9 -1.89 5.72 -10.41
C HIS A 9 -1.61 4.67 -11.49
N GLU A 10 -1.65 5.10 -12.75
CA GLU A 10 -1.30 4.30 -13.90
C GLU A 10 0.01 4.85 -14.48
N PHE A 11 0.90 3.96 -14.89
CA PHE A 11 2.18 4.30 -15.50
C PHE A 11 2.46 3.34 -16.67
N GLU A 12 3.17 3.85 -17.66
CA GLU A 12 3.63 3.05 -18.80
C GLU A 12 5.08 2.60 -18.55
N LEU A 13 5.39 1.36 -18.93
CA LEU A 13 6.76 0.86 -18.94
C LEU A 13 7.33 1.02 -20.36
N PRO A 14 8.49 1.67 -20.53
CA PRO A 14 9.13 1.80 -21.83
C PRO A 14 9.44 0.44 -22.47
N ASP A 15 9.38 0.39 -23.80
CA ASP A 15 9.74 -0.80 -24.57
C ASP A 15 11.21 -1.21 -24.29
N GLY A 16 11.41 -2.50 -23.99
CA GLY A 16 12.73 -3.05 -23.64
C GLY A 16 13.03 -3.14 -22.14
N GLU A 17 12.27 -2.45 -21.28
CA GLU A 17 12.44 -2.51 -19.81
C GLU A 17 11.61 -3.63 -19.13
N ARG A 18 11.14 -4.61 -19.90
CA ARG A 18 10.34 -5.73 -19.36
C ARG A 18 11.10 -6.65 -18.40
N SER A 19 12.42 -6.46 -18.25
CA SER A 19 13.29 -7.24 -17.36
C SER A 19 13.85 -6.44 -16.17
N GLY A 20 13.21 -5.32 -15.80
CA GLY A 20 13.62 -4.50 -14.66
C GLY A 20 13.02 -4.95 -13.31
N GLU A 21 13.63 -4.50 -12.22
CA GLU A 21 13.05 -4.57 -10.87
C GLU A 21 12.18 -3.33 -10.63
N LEU A 22 11.00 -3.52 -10.04
CA LEU A 22 10.14 -2.44 -9.56
C LEU A 22 10.30 -2.31 -8.05
N LYS A 23 10.56 -1.09 -7.57
CA LYS A 23 10.59 -0.78 -6.13
C LYS A 23 9.36 0.03 -5.76
N LEU A 24 8.59 -0.46 -4.78
CA LEU A 24 7.51 0.30 -4.14
C LEU A 24 8.00 0.78 -2.78
N GLU A 25 7.99 2.09 -2.57
CA GLU A 25 8.21 2.73 -1.27
C GLU A 25 6.87 3.24 -0.74
N LEU A 26 6.47 2.79 0.44
CA LEU A 26 5.15 3.04 1.01
C LEU A 26 5.28 3.76 2.34
N LEU A 27 4.89 5.03 2.37
CA LEU A 27 4.69 5.79 3.60
C LEU A 27 3.21 5.87 3.94
N ARG A 28 2.84 5.54 5.17
CA ARG A 28 1.44 5.42 5.56
C ARG A 28 1.21 5.63 7.06
N ASP A 29 0.10 6.27 7.39
CA ASP A 29 -0.43 6.38 8.74
C ASP A 29 -1.34 5.17 9.04
N ASP A 30 -1.10 4.47 10.13
CA ASP A 30 -1.74 3.21 10.58
C ASP A 30 -1.64 1.96 9.69
N GLY A 31 -2.16 1.92 8.46
CA GLY A 31 -2.23 0.66 7.70
C GLY A 31 -2.49 0.85 6.21
N ALA A 32 -2.00 -0.07 5.39
CA ALA A 32 -2.14 0.02 3.93
C ALA A 32 -2.03 -1.34 3.24
N VAL A 33 -2.75 -1.48 2.12
CA VAL A 33 -2.60 -2.58 1.16
C VAL A 33 -2.42 -1.98 -0.23
N ALA A 34 -1.38 -2.41 -0.95
CA ALA A 34 -1.09 -1.95 -2.30
C ALA A 34 -1.25 -3.08 -3.31
N TYR A 35 -1.84 -2.74 -4.45
CA TYR A 35 -2.12 -3.66 -5.55
C TYR A 35 -1.43 -3.18 -6.82
N LEU A 36 -0.82 -4.10 -7.57
CA LEU A 36 -0.31 -3.86 -8.91
C LEU A 36 -1.09 -4.74 -9.87
N ASN A 37 -1.78 -4.11 -10.83
CA ASN A 37 -2.63 -4.80 -11.82
C ASN A 37 -3.66 -5.77 -11.17
N GLY A 38 -4.22 -5.37 -10.02
CA GLY A 38 -5.21 -6.16 -9.29
C GLY A 38 -4.63 -7.24 -8.37
N ILE A 39 -3.31 -7.45 -8.37
CA ILE A 39 -2.62 -8.40 -7.49
C ILE A 39 -2.07 -7.65 -6.28
N GLU A 40 -2.36 -8.12 -5.08
CA GLU A 40 -1.76 -7.58 -3.86
C GLU A 40 -0.25 -7.83 -3.83
N ILE A 41 0.53 -6.77 -3.65
CA ILE A 41 1.99 -6.84 -3.61
C ILE A 41 2.58 -6.41 -2.26
N VAL A 42 1.85 -5.63 -1.47
CA VAL A 42 2.26 -5.19 -0.14
C VAL A 42 1.04 -5.14 0.78
N ARG A 43 1.20 -5.70 1.98
CA ARG A 43 0.30 -5.53 3.12
C ARG A 43 1.10 -5.05 4.32
N SER A 44 0.82 -3.83 4.78
CA SER A 44 1.49 -3.23 5.93
C SER A 44 0.48 -2.99 7.05
N ASN A 45 0.65 -3.72 8.16
CA ASN A 45 -0.13 -3.56 9.40
C ASN A 45 -1.65 -3.71 9.22
N MET A 46 -2.07 -4.60 8.31
CA MET A 46 -3.47 -5.04 8.14
C MET A 46 -3.55 -6.54 8.47
N GLY A 47 -4.69 -7.00 8.99
CA GLY A 47 -4.90 -8.43 9.29
C GLY A 47 -4.85 -9.30 8.02
N GLU A 48 -4.81 -10.63 8.11
CA GLU A 48 -4.69 -11.51 6.91
C GLU A 48 -6.01 -11.71 6.16
N ASP A 49 -7.14 -11.47 6.81
CA ASP A 49 -8.46 -11.58 6.22
C ASP A 49 -8.68 -10.53 5.10
N PRO A 50 -9.72 -10.72 4.26
CA PRO A 50 -10.16 -9.69 3.32
C PRO A 50 -10.39 -8.36 4.04
N VAL A 51 -9.78 -7.30 3.52
CA VAL A 51 -9.93 -5.95 4.06
C VAL A 51 -11.04 -5.21 3.33
N GLU A 52 -11.90 -4.52 4.07
CA GLU A 52 -12.90 -3.62 3.55
C GLU A 52 -12.55 -2.17 3.92
N ALA A 53 -13.26 -1.19 3.36
CA ALA A 53 -13.06 0.25 3.63
C ALA A 53 -13.21 0.65 5.12
N ARG A 54 -13.70 -0.26 5.95
CA ARG A 54 -13.92 -0.07 7.39
C ARG A 54 -13.02 -0.94 8.27
N THR A 55 -12.20 -1.80 7.68
CA THR A 55 -11.27 -2.64 8.44
C THR A 55 -10.15 -1.75 9.00
N PRO A 56 -9.97 -1.71 10.34
CA PRO A 56 -8.88 -0.94 10.93
C PRO A 56 -7.53 -1.64 10.73
N ALA A 57 -6.45 -0.87 10.89
CA ALA A 57 -5.12 -1.44 11.03
C ALA A 57 -5.02 -2.32 12.29
N VAL A 58 -4.08 -3.27 12.30
CA VAL A 58 -3.89 -4.22 13.43
C VAL A 58 -3.52 -3.48 14.72
N ARG A 59 -2.78 -2.38 14.60
CA ARG A 59 -2.39 -1.49 15.70
C ARG A 59 -2.19 -0.08 15.17
N PRO A 60 -2.32 0.96 16.01
CA PRO A 60 -1.92 2.30 15.58
C PRO A 60 -0.42 2.36 15.33
N VAL A 61 0.00 3.11 14.32
CA VAL A 61 1.39 3.54 14.14
C VAL A 61 1.45 5.01 14.49
N VAL A 62 2.49 5.42 15.22
CA VAL A 62 2.58 6.78 15.78
C VAL A 62 4.01 7.29 15.74
N GLY A 63 4.16 8.61 15.62
CA GLY A 63 5.45 9.30 15.74
C GLY A 63 6.37 9.05 14.55
N ASP A 64 7.66 8.84 14.79
CA ASP A 64 8.67 8.76 13.73
C ASP A 64 8.44 7.62 12.74
N TYR A 65 7.71 6.57 13.14
CA TYR A 65 7.35 5.44 12.29
C TYR A 65 6.41 5.80 11.13
N GLU A 66 5.76 6.96 11.17
CA GLU A 66 4.95 7.48 10.06
C GLU A 66 5.79 8.21 9.00
N ASN A 67 7.08 8.43 9.25
CA ASN A 67 7.97 9.26 8.42
C ASN A 67 9.13 8.48 7.77
N THR A 68 9.09 7.15 7.83
CA THR A 68 10.11 6.26 7.26
C THR A 68 9.48 5.26 6.28
N PHE A 69 10.13 5.05 5.13
CA PHE A 69 9.75 4.05 4.13
C PHE A 69 10.19 2.63 4.50
#